data_AF-A0A4E0QTZ6-F1
#
_entry.id   AF-A0A4E0QTZ6-F1
#
_cell.length_a   1.000
_cell.length_b   1.000
_cell.length_c   1.000
_cell.angle_alpha   90.00
_cell.angle_beta   90.00
_cell.angle_gamma   90.00
#
_symmetry.space_group_name_H-M   'P 1'
#
loop_
_entity.id
_entity.type
_entity.pdbx_description
1 polymer ?
#
loop_
_entity_poly.entity_id
_entity_poly.type
_entity_poly.pdbx_seq_one_letter_code
_entity_poly.pdbx_strand_id
1 'polypeptide(L)'
;MADNTNPEKPEADVSANANNILIDALMRLGQSENKPTSMSLPVPDKFGIGDDFDMWEARVRPYLELCEPGHRRYTLLSLLGQDAFTLVHEEIPEGGVSEETFSILR
;
A
#
# COMPACT_ATOMS: atom_id res chain seq x y z
N MET A 1 28.42 49.62 -22.18
CA MET A 1 26.95 49.74 -22.29
C MET A 1 26.40 48.34 -22.49
N ALA A 2 25.41 47.98 -21.66
CA ALA A 2 24.50 46.82 -21.74
C ALA A 2 25.08 45.40 -21.51
N ASP A 3 24.97 44.99 -20.24
CA ASP A 3 24.82 43.61 -19.76
C ASP A 3 23.35 43.19 -19.93
N ASN A 4 23.10 42.06 -20.61
CA ASN A 4 21.77 41.48 -20.74
C ASN A 4 21.84 39.94 -20.78
N THR A 5 21.94 39.37 -19.59
CA THR A 5 21.47 38.04 -19.19
C THR A 5 20.23 37.54 -19.95
N ASN A 6 20.28 36.29 -20.42
CA ASN A 6 19.15 35.34 -20.30
C ASN A 6 19.67 33.88 -20.35
N PRO A 7 19.71 33.13 -19.22
CA PRO A 7 19.77 31.69 -19.27
C PRO A 7 18.37 31.13 -19.55
N GLU A 8 18.25 30.31 -20.60
CA GLU A 8 17.10 29.43 -20.77
C GLU A 8 16.92 28.59 -19.49
N LYS A 9 15.75 28.76 -18.90
CA LYS A 9 15.24 28.03 -17.74
C LYS A 9 15.04 26.57 -18.16
N PRO A 10 15.73 25.57 -17.59
CA PRO A 10 15.28 24.20 -17.71
C PRO A 10 13.99 24.08 -16.90
N GLU A 11 12.88 23.92 -17.62
CA GLU A 11 11.57 23.65 -17.08
C GLU A 11 11.60 22.31 -16.33
N ALA A 12 11.72 22.40 -15.01
CA ALA A 12 10.95 21.65 -14.04
C ALA A 12 10.51 20.22 -14.44
N ASP A 13 11.42 19.26 -14.26
CA ASP A 13 11.08 17.85 -14.01
C ASP A 13 10.60 17.67 -12.54
N VAL A 14 9.68 18.54 -12.11
CA VAL A 14 9.17 18.61 -10.73
C VAL A 14 8.30 17.39 -10.38
N SER A 15 7.76 16.70 -11.40
CA SER A 15 6.98 15.47 -11.26
C SER A 15 7.81 14.30 -10.72
N ALA A 16 9.04 14.11 -11.22
CA ALA A 16 9.91 13.02 -10.78
C ALA A 16 10.39 13.19 -9.33
N ASN A 17 10.49 14.43 -8.85
CA ASN A 17 10.95 14.72 -7.49
C ASN A 17 9.90 14.36 -6.42
N ALA A 18 8.61 14.57 -6.70
CA ALA A 18 7.55 14.30 -5.74
C ALA A 18 7.45 12.81 -5.37
N ASN A 19 7.61 11.93 -6.36
CA ASN A 19 7.63 10.48 -6.13
C ASN A 19 8.85 10.05 -5.29
N ASN A 20 10.02 10.62 -5.55
CA ASN A 20 11.23 10.34 -4.78
C ASN A 20 11.13 10.84 -3.33
N ILE A 21 10.51 12.02 -3.12
CA ILE A 21 10.27 12.56 -1.78
C ILE A 21 9.32 11.66 -0.99
N LEU A 22 8.28 11.12 -1.63
CA LEU A 22 7.33 10.22 -0.97
C LEU A 22 8.01 8.91 -0.53
N ILE A 23 8.86 8.35 -1.40
CA ILE A 23 9.62 7.13 -1.10
C ILE A 23 10.62 7.38 0.05
N ASP A 24 11.34 8.52 0.05
CA ASP A 24 12.28 8.86 1.13
C ASP A 24 11.57 9.07 2.48
N ALA A 25 10.41 9.73 2.46
CA ALA A 25 9.59 9.94 3.66
C ALA A 25 9.06 8.60 4.22
N LEU A 26 8.61 7.68 3.37
CA LEU A 26 8.17 6.35 3.78
C LEU A 26 9.32 5.53 4.38
N MET A 27 10.52 5.60 3.78
CA MET A 27 11.72 4.91 4.30
C MET A 27 12.16 5.46 5.66
N ARG A 28 12.06 6.77 5.88
CA ARG A 28 12.44 7.42 7.15
C ARG A 28 11.41 7.22 8.25
N LEU A 29 10.13 7.07 7.92
CA LEU A 29 9.08 6.77 8.90
C LEU A 29 9.22 5.35 9.47
N GLY A 30 9.84 4.42 8.73
CA GLY A 30 10.12 3.05 9.16
C GLY A 30 11.29 2.88 10.15
N GLN A 31 12.02 3.95 10.51
CA GLN A 31 13.22 3.87 11.37
C GLN A 31 13.05 4.46 12.77
N SER A 32 11.80 4.68 13.24
CA SER A 32 11.58 5.03 14.64
C SER A 32 11.97 3.87 15.56
N GLU A 33 13.01 4.10 16.35
CA GLU A 33 13.65 3.17 17.26
C GLU A 33 12.76 2.86 18.48
N ASN A 34 11.96 1.80 18.35
CA ASN A 34 11.47 1.01 19.46
C ASN A 34 11.33 -0.41 18.94
N LYS A 35 12.26 -1.30 19.32
CA LYS A 35 12.26 -2.71 18.93
C LYS A 35 11.44 -3.53 19.95
N PRO A 36 10.15 -3.81 19.73
CA PRO A 36 9.69 -5.16 19.95
C PRO A 36 10.35 -6.01 18.87
N THR A 37 10.70 -7.26 19.18
CA THR A 37 11.08 -8.24 18.15
C THR A 37 9.97 -8.24 17.11
N SER A 38 10.20 -7.56 15.98
CA SER A 38 9.23 -7.46 14.89
C SER A 38 9.15 -8.87 14.31
N MET A 39 8.17 -9.64 14.78
CA MET A 39 7.72 -10.83 14.09
C MET A 39 7.08 -10.35 12.80
N SER A 40 7.94 -10.05 11.83
CA SER A 40 7.54 -9.75 10.47
C SER A 40 7.07 -11.06 9.85
N LEU A 41 5.76 -11.25 9.78
CA LEU A 41 5.20 -12.26 8.90
C LEU A 41 5.60 -11.90 7.46
N PRO A 42 5.93 -12.89 6.62
CA PRO A 42 6.17 -12.60 5.21
C PRO A 42 4.93 -11.95 4.62
N VAL A 43 5.14 -10.94 3.76
CA VAL A 43 4.04 -10.28 3.05
C VAL A 43 3.33 -11.35 2.21
N PRO A 44 2.00 -11.51 2.34
CA PRO A 44 1.25 -12.45 1.54
C PRO A 44 1.33 -12.13 0.05
N ASP A 45 1.26 -13.16 -0.79
CA ASP A 45 1.12 -12.98 -2.22
C ASP A 45 -0.22 -12.31 -2.56
N LYS A 46 -0.29 -11.73 -3.76
CA LYS A 46 -1.54 -11.14 -4.26
C LYS A 46 -2.54 -12.23 -4.60
N PHE A 47 -3.81 -12.03 -4.25
CA PHE A 47 -4.91 -12.93 -4.60
C PHE A 47 -5.36 -12.71 -6.05
N GLY A 48 -5.20 -13.74 -6.88
CA GLY A 48 -5.73 -13.82 -8.22
C GLY A 48 -7.03 -14.61 -8.30
N ILE A 49 -7.78 -14.40 -9.39
CA ILE A 49 -8.96 -15.20 -9.69
C ILE A 49 -8.53 -16.64 -9.99
N GLY A 50 -9.10 -17.59 -9.25
CA GLY A 50 -8.76 -19.02 -9.36
C GLY A 50 -7.72 -19.51 -8.34
N ASP A 51 -7.17 -18.61 -7.51
CA ASP A 51 -6.34 -18.99 -6.37
C ASP A 51 -7.18 -19.64 -5.27
N ASP A 52 -6.52 -20.44 -4.42
CA ASP A 52 -7.13 -20.98 -3.21
C ASP A 52 -7.35 -19.86 -2.19
N PHE A 53 -8.59 -19.37 -2.12
CA PHE A 53 -8.99 -18.29 -1.23
C PHE A 53 -8.76 -18.64 0.24
N ASP A 54 -9.06 -19.86 0.67
CA ASP A 54 -8.94 -20.26 2.08
C ASP A 54 -7.47 -20.26 2.51
N MET A 55 -6.56 -20.72 1.64
CA MET A 55 -5.12 -20.64 1.89
C MET A 55 -4.62 -19.18 1.93
N TRP A 56 -5.09 -18.33 1.02
CA TRP A 56 -4.71 -16.93 0.99
C TRP A 56 -5.21 -16.18 2.23
N GLU A 57 -6.49 -16.35 2.57
CA GLU A 57 -7.12 -15.76 3.76
C GLU A 57 -6.37 -16.11 5.05
N ALA A 58 -5.98 -17.38 5.21
CA ALA A 58 -5.23 -17.85 6.37
C ALA A 58 -3.87 -17.13 6.56
N ARG A 59 -3.27 -16.62 5.48
CA ARG A 59 -2.03 -15.83 5.52
C ARG A 59 -2.31 -14.34 5.71
N VAL A 60 -3.38 -13.82 5.12
CA VAL A 60 -3.73 -12.40 5.14
C VAL A 60 -4.31 -11.96 6.47
N ARG A 61 -5.17 -12.75 7.11
CA ARG A 61 -5.76 -12.42 8.42
C ARG A 61 -4.71 -12.04 9.48
N PRO A 62 -3.72 -12.88 9.81
CA PRO A 62 -2.71 -12.54 10.81
C PRO A 62 -1.79 -11.38 10.35
N TYR A 63 -1.56 -11.24 9.03
CA TYR A 63 -0.79 -10.12 8.49
C TYR A 63 -1.52 -8.77 8.71
N LEU A 64 -2.83 -8.71 8.49
CA LEU A 64 -3.64 -7.50 8.72
C LEU A 64 -3.80 -7.17 10.20
N GLU A 65 -3.80 -8.16 11.09
CA GLU A 65 -3.82 -7.92 12.54
C GLU A 65 -2.59 -7.12 13.00
N LEU A 66 -1.44 -7.33 12.35
CA LEU A 66 -0.20 -6.57 12.59
C LEU A 66 -0.25 -5.14 12.00
N CYS A 67 -1.15 -4.87 11.05
CA CYS A 67 -1.33 -3.54 10.50
C CYS A 67 -2.17 -2.66 11.44
N GLU A 68 -1.86 -1.36 11.44
CA GLU A 68 -2.68 -0.36 12.13
C GLU A 68 -4.12 -0.39 11.61
N PRO A 69 -5.15 -0.30 12.47
CA PRO A 69 -6.55 -0.42 12.06
C PRO A 69 -6.96 0.47 10.88
N GLY A 70 -6.47 1.71 10.83
CA GLY A 70 -6.75 2.66 9.75
C GLY A 70 -6.10 2.29 8.40
N HIS A 71 -5.06 1.46 8.41
CA HIS A 71 -4.35 1.02 7.20
C HIS A 71 -4.82 -0.35 6.70
N ARG A 72 -5.55 -1.13 7.50
CA ARG A 72 -5.94 -2.51 7.16
C ARG A 72 -6.68 -2.62 5.84
N ARG A 73 -7.63 -1.72 5.56
CA ARG A 73 -8.38 -1.72 4.30
C ARG A 73 -7.45 -1.53 3.10
N TYR A 74 -6.60 -0.51 3.15
CA TYR A 74 -5.65 -0.22 2.08
C TYR A 74 -4.68 -1.39 1.87
N THR A 75 -4.16 -1.96 2.96
CA THR A 75 -3.30 -3.14 2.91
C THR A 75 -4.02 -4.33 2.25
N LEU A 76 -5.25 -4.66 2.68
CA LEU A 76 -6.04 -5.73 2.08
C LEU A 76 -6.23 -5.52 0.57
N LEU A 77 -6.63 -4.31 0.16
CA LEU A 77 -6.84 -3.98 -1.25
C LEU A 77 -5.56 -4.12 -2.08
N SER A 78 -4.40 -3.77 -1.53
CA SER A 78 -3.10 -3.93 -2.22
C SER A 78 -2.67 -5.39 -2.41
N LEU A 79 -3.21 -6.29 -1.59
CA LEU A 79 -3.03 -7.74 -1.66
C LEU A 79 -4.01 -8.39 -2.64
N LEU A 80 -4.90 -7.64 -3.28
CA LEU A 80 -5.72 -8.15 -4.38
C LEU A 80 -4.97 -7.98 -5.71
N GLY A 81 -5.07 -9.01 -6.55
CA GLY A 81 -4.75 -8.93 -7.96
C GLY A 81 -5.72 -7.98 -8.67
N GLN A 82 -5.34 -7.51 -9.86
CA GLN A 82 -6.08 -6.47 -10.57
C GLN A 82 -7.56 -6.85 -10.81
N ASP A 83 -7.81 -8.08 -11.26
CA ASP A 83 -9.18 -8.55 -11.53
C ASP A 83 -10.01 -8.68 -10.25
N ALA A 84 -9.43 -9.26 -9.19
CA ALA A 84 -10.09 -9.38 -7.89
C ALA A 84 -10.40 -8.00 -7.29
N PHE A 85 -9.46 -7.06 -7.38
CA PHE A 85 -9.63 -5.69 -6.92
C PHE A 85 -10.82 -5.01 -7.64
N THR A 86 -10.89 -5.09 -8.97
CA THR A 86 -11.97 -4.48 -9.76
C THR A 86 -13.35 -5.00 -9.37
N LEU A 87 -13.45 -6.25 -8.92
CA LEU A 87 -14.74 -6.84 -8.55
C LEU A 87 -15.26 -6.40 -7.17
N VAL A 88 -14.35 -6.14 -6.21
CA VAL A 88 -14.72 -6.05 -4.78
C VAL A 88 -14.38 -4.72 -4.12
N HIS A 89 -13.63 -3.82 -4.76
CA HIS A 89 -13.13 -2.62 -4.08
C HIS A 89 -14.24 -1.66 -3.61
N GLU A 90 -15.41 -1.67 -4.25
CA GLU A 90 -16.57 -0.84 -3.90
C GLU A 90 -17.39 -1.43 -2.74
N GLU A 91 -17.40 -2.76 -2.62
CA GLU A 91 -18.20 -3.51 -1.65
C GLU A 91 -17.55 -3.55 -0.27
N ILE A 92 -16.21 -3.45 -0.22
CA ILE A 92 -15.49 -3.39 1.05
C ILE A 92 -15.80 -2.04 1.72
N PRO A 93 -16.22 -1.99 3.00
CA PRO A 93 -16.52 -0.75 3.73
C PRO A 93 -15.28 -0.08 4.36
N GLU A 94 -15.28 1.26 4.46
CA GLU A 94 -14.11 2.01 4.97
C GLU A 94 -13.87 1.83 6.47
N GLY A 95 -14.87 1.31 7.20
CA GLY A 95 -14.86 1.12 8.66
C GLY A 95 -13.88 0.05 9.19
N GLY A 96 -13.00 -0.47 8.34
CA GLY A 96 -11.99 -1.47 8.69
C GLY A 96 -12.26 -2.84 8.07
N VAL A 97 -11.26 -3.73 8.15
CA VAL A 97 -11.38 -5.11 7.67
C VAL A 97 -12.02 -5.96 8.76
N SER A 98 -13.20 -6.51 8.48
CA SER A 98 -13.96 -7.40 9.36
C SER A 98 -14.17 -8.77 8.70
N GLU A 99 -14.80 -9.71 9.41
CA GLU A 99 -15.16 -11.02 8.84
C GLU A 99 -16.11 -10.90 7.63
N GLU A 100 -16.98 -9.89 7.64
CA GLU A 100 -17.85 -9.56 6.51
C GLU A 100 -17.04 -9.18 5.28
N THR A 101 -15.91 -8.48 5.46
CA THR A 101 -15.00 -8.15 4.35
C THR A 101 -14.47 -9.39 3.65
N PHE A 102 -14.11 -10.44 4.40
CA PHE A 102 -13.65 -11.69 3.80
C PHE A 102 -14.79 -12.50 3.18
N SER A 103 -16.02 -12.33 3.68
CA SER A 103 -17.19 -12.94 3.08
C SER A 103 -17.53 -12.35 1.71
N ILE A 104 -17.26 -11.05 1.49
CA ILE A 104 -17.41 -10.37 0.20
C ILE A 104 -16.37 -10.85 -0.83
N LEU A 105 -15.19 -11.27 -0.36
CA LEU A 105 -14.09 -11.71 -1.22
C LEU A 105 -14.22 -13.16 -1.72
N ARG A 106 -15.11 -13.95 -1.13
CA ARG A 106 -15.35 -15.36 -1.49
C ARG A 106 -16.44 -15.48 -2.55
#